data_AF-A0A6B1FW66-F1
#
_entry.id   AF-A0A6B1FW66-F1
#
_cell.length_a   1.000
_cell.length_b   1.000
_cell.length_c   1.000
_cell.angle_alpha   90.00
_cell.angle_beta   90.00
_cell.angle_gamma   90.00
#
_symmetry.space_group_name_H-M   'P 1'
#
loop_
_entity.id
_entity.type
_entity.pdbx_description
1 polymer ?
#
loop_
_entity_poly.entity_id
_entity_poly.type
_entity_poly.pdbx_seq_one_letter_code
_entity_poly.pdbx_strand_id
1 'polypeptide(L)'
;MAATVLFLCTGNYYRSRFAEHFFNEQARKRQLAWQATSRGLQPSLENLGFMSRHALDRLNSLGMAPREPLRLPMGLQSSDLMTAELTIAMNEVEHRPLMAARFPEWTERVRYWRIYDLDVADADSGLAAIENAVLALLDELSAP
;
A
#
# COMPACT_ATOMS: atom_id res chain seq x y z
N MET A 1 3.56 8.37 19.82
CA MET A 1 3.29 7.19 18.98
C MET A 1 3.35 7.65 17.54
N ALA A 2 3.85 6.85 16.60
CA ALA A 2 3.86 7.21 15.19
C ALA A 2 2.45 7.04 14.60
N ALA A 3 2.00 7.99 13.77
CA ALA A 3 0.76 7.86 13.02
C ALA A 3 0.93 6.82 11.90
N THR A 4 -0.18 6.20 11.49
CA THR A 4 -0.20 5.05 10.57
C THR A 4 -0.97 5.40 9.29
N VAL A 5 -0.30 5.19 8.16
CA VAL A 5 -0.94 5.11 6.84
C VAL A 5 -1.26 3.65 6.51
N LEU A 6 -2.49 3.35 6.13
CA LEU A 6 -2.92 2.04 5.65
C LEU A 6 -3.08 2.04 4.14
N PHE A 7 -2.25 1.26 3.44
CA PHE A 7 -2.35 1.07 1.99
C PHE A 7 -3.20 -0.16 1.64
N LEU A 8 -4.14 0.01 0.73
CA LEU A 8 -5.06 -1.03 0.26
C LEU A 8 -4.87 -1.33 -1.22
N CYS A 9 -4.79 -2.61 -1.57
CA CYS A 9 -5.05 -3.08 -2.93
C CYS A 9 -5.93 -4.33 -2.89
N THR A 10 -6.20 -4.97 -4.03
CA THR A 10 -6.96 -6.21 -4.08
C THR A 10 -6.25 -7.33 -3.30
N GLY A 11 -5.06 -7.74 -3.73
CA GLY A 11 -4.42 -8.97 -3.22
C GLY A 11 -3.50 -8.84 -2.01
N ASN A 12 -3.09 -7.63 -1.61
CA ASN A 12 -1.99 -7.37 -0.65
C ASN A 12 -0.66 -8.05 -0.97
N TYR A 13 -0.40 -8.27 -2.25
CA TYR A 13 0.76 -9.02 -2.74
C TYR A 13 1.71 -8.16 -3.58
N TYR A 14 1.18 -7.18 -4.31
CA TYR A 14 1.94 -6.33 -5.23
C TYR A 14 1.90 -4.85 -4.78
N ARG A 15 0.95 -4.06 -5.28
CA ARG A 15 0.93 -2.58 -5.16
C ARG A 15 0.93 -2.06 -3.72
N SER A 16 -0.04 -2.47 -2.89
CA SER A 16 -0.10 -1.97 -1.50
C SER A 16 1.05 -2.45 -0.63
N ARG A 17 1.53 -3.67 -0.90
CA ARG A 17 2.69 -4.27 -0.23
C ARG A 17 3.97 -3.49 -0.57
N PHE A 18 4.19 -3.17 -1.84
CA PHE A 18 5.30 -2.33 -2.28
C PHE A 18 5.24 -0.93 -1.64
N ALA A 19 4.06 -0.29 -1.67
CA ALA A 19 3.85 1.03 -1.07
C ALA A 19 4.21 1.07 0.43
N GLU A 20 3.83 0.04 1.20
CA GLU A 20 4.19 -0.09 2.62
C GLU A 20 5.71 -0.08 2.84
N HIS A 21 6.45 -0.92 2.12
CA HIS A 21 7.91 -1.01 2.28
C HIS A 21 8.61 0.28 1.85
N PHE A 22 8.23 0.82 0.68
CA PHE A 22 8.82 2.05 0.16
C PHE A 22 8.51 3.24 1.07
N PHE A 23 7.26 3.41 1.53
CA PHE A 23 6.88 4.46 2.47
C PHE A 23 7.70 4.39 3.76
N ASN A 24 7.77 3.20 4.38
CA ASN A 24 8.45 3.03 5.67
C ASN A 24 9.94 3.38 5.58
N GLU A 25 10.63 2.96 4.50
CA GLU A 25 12.04 3.29 4.33
C GLU A 25 12.27 4.79 4.11
N GLN A 26 11.40 5.45 3.33
CA GLN A 26 11.51 6.89 3.09
C GLN A 26 11.13 7.72 4.33
N ALA A 27 10.06 7.36 5.04
CA ALA A 27 9.67 7.98 6.29
C ALA A 27 10.79 7.89 7.33
N ARG A 28 11.45 6.72 7.44
CA ARG A 28 12.61 6.51 8.30
C ARG A 28 13.80 7.42 7.91
N LYS A 29 14.12 7.52 6.61
CA LYS A 29 15.19 8.42 6.11
C LYS A 29 14.90 9.89 6.43
N ARG A 30 13.63 10.28 6.36
CA ARG A 30 13.14 11.63 6.67
C ARG A 30 12.87 11.89 8.16
N GLN A 31 13.03 10.87 9.01
CA GLN A 31 12.74 10.91 10.46
C GLN A 31 11.30 11.36 10.78
N LEU A 32 10.33 10.99 9.94
CA LEU A 32 8.94 11.32 10.18
C LEU A 32 8.33 10.40 11.24
N ALA A 33 7.45 10.95 12.09
CA ALA A 33 6.67 10.18 13.06
C ALA A 33 5.47 9.47 12.40
N TRP A 34 5.71 8.86 11.24
CA TRP A 34 4.74 8.12 10.45
C TRP A 34 5.27 6.73 10.10
N GLN A 35 4.38 5.76 10.06
CA GLN A 35 4.63 4.41 9.57
C GLN A 35 3.52 4.01 8.60
N ALA A 36 3.77 2.97 7.81
CA ALA A 36 2.80 2.38 6.91
C ALA A 36 2.54 0.91 7.25
N THR A 37 1.30 0.50 7.03
CA THR A 37 0.88 -0.91 6.95
C THR A 37 0.12 -1.12 5.65
N SER A 38 -0.05 -2.38 5.22
CA SER A 38 -0.89 -2.70 4.07
C SER A 38 -1.78 -3.92 4.28
N ARG A 39 -2.93 -3.90 3.57
CA ARG A 39 -3.95 -4.94 3.55
C ARG A 39 -4.54 -5.14 2.15
N GLY A 40 -5.30 -6.22 2.02
CA GLY A 40 -5.93 -6.68 0.79
C GLY A 40 -7.44 -6.68 0.92
N LEU A 41 -8.12 -6.16 -0.09
CA LEU A 41 -9.58 -6.19 -0.16
C LEU A 41 -10.11 -7.54 -0.61
N GLN A 42 -9.30 -8.39 -1.23
CA GLN A 42 -9.61 -9.77 -1.63
C GLN A 42 -8.29 -10.53 -1.84
N PRO A 43 -7.54 -10.86 -0.78
CA PRO A 43 -6.34 -11.67 -0.92
C PRO A 43 -6.66 -13.04 -1.53
N SER A 44 -5.88 -13.46 -2.52
CA SER A 44 -5.98 -14.77 -3.16
C SER A 44 -4.94 -15.73 -2.58
N LEU A 45 -5.31 -17.00 -2.44
CA LEU A 45 -4.39 -18.09 -2.08
C LEU A 45 -3.44 -18.46 -3.24
N GLU A 46 -3.74 -18.00 -4.46
CA GLU A 46 -2.88 -18.20 -5.64
C GLU A 46 -1.63 -17.31 -5.61
N ASN A 47 -1.63 -16.26 -4.79
CA ASN A 47 -0.46 -15.42 -4.55
C ASN A 47 0.53 -16.17 -3.66
N LEU A 48 1.45 -16.90 -4.27
CA LEU A 48 2.45 -17.69 -3.57
C LEU A 48 3.51 -16.78 -2.92
N GLY A 49 3.71 -16.94 -1.61
CA GLY A 49 4.69 -16.19 -0.84
C GLY A 49 4.19 -14.83 -0.33
N PHE A 50 5.10 -13.99 0.13
CA PHE A 50 4.78 -12.75 0.86
C PHE A 50 4.60 -11.52 -0.05
N MET A 51 5.15 -11.56 -1.27
CA MET A 51 5.15 -10.43 -2.20
C MET A 51 5.39 -10.91 -3.64
N SER A 52 4.80 -10.21 -4.61
CA SER A 52 5.06 -10.45 -6.04
C SER A 52 6.53 -10.26 -6.38
N ARG A 53 7.02 -11.04 -7.36
CA ARG A 53 8.38 -10.90 -7.87
C ARG A 53 8.70 -9.49 -8.37
N HIS A 54 7.79 -8.84 -9.08
CA HIS A 54 7.99 -7.47 -9.58
C HIS A 54 8.27 -6.46 -8.47
N ALA A 55 7.44 -6.43 -7.42
CA ALA A 55 7.68 -5.56 -6.27
C ALA A 55 8.98 -5.91 -5.53
N LEU A 56 9.29 -7.20 -5.37
CA LEU A 56 10.50 -7.63 -4.69
C LEU A 56 11.76 -7.22 -5.46
N ASP A 57 11.80 -7.49 -6.77
CA ASP A 57 12.93 -7.13 -7.64
C ASP A 57 13.15 -5.61 -7.64
N ARG A 58 12.07 -4.82 -7.68
CA ARG A 58 12.15 -3.37 -7.58
C ARG A 58 12.70 -2.90 -6.23
N LEU A 59 12.17 -3.41 -5.11
CA LEU A 59 12.70 -3.07 -3.78
C LEU A 59 14.18 -3.44 -3.64
N ASN A 60 14.59 -4.59 -4.16
CA ASN A 60 16.00 -5.01 -4.16
C ASN A 60 16.87 -4.04 -4.97
N SER A 61 16.41 -3.62 -6.15
CA SER A 61 17.15 -2.64 -6.99
C SER A 61 17.33 -1.28 -6.30
N LEU A 62 16.42 -0.92 -5.39
CA LEU A 62 16.48 0.30 -4.59
C LEU A 62 17.30 0.14 -3.29
N GLY A 63 17.84 -1.05 -3.02
CA GLY A 63 18.52 -1.37 -1.76
C GLY A 63 17.58 -1.44 -0.55
N MET A 64 16.29 -1.71 -0.79
CA MET A 64 15.21 -1.70 0.20
C MET A 64 14.59 -3.09 0.40
N ALA A 65 15.42 -4.14 0.33
CA ALA A 65 14.97 -5.51 0.49
C ALA A 65 14.10 -5.67 1.76
N PRO A 66 12.92 -6.32 1.66
CA PRO A 66 12.09 -6.62 2.83
C PRO A 66 12.87 -7.34 3.92
N ARG A 67 12.65 -6.94 5.17
CA ARG A 67 13.31 -7.52 6.34
C ARG A 67 12.38 -8.52 7.04
N GLU A 68 12.97 -9.54 7.65
CA GLU A 68 12.25 -10.52 8.46
C GLU A 68 11.64 -9.87 9.73
N PRO A 69 10.47 -10.36 10.21
CA PRO A 69 9.70 -11.47 9.66
C PRO A 69 8.88 -11.07 8.42
N LEU A 70 8.97 -11.87 7.36
CA LEU A 70 8.19 -11.67 6.15
C LEU A 70 6.72 -12.09 6.35
N ARG A 71 5.80 -11.22 5.94
CA ARG A 71 4.36 -11.37 6.21
C ARG A 71 3.61 -11.77 4.95
N LEU A 72 2.86 -12.88 5.01
CA LEU A 72 1.94 -13.26 3.94
C LEU A 72 0.87 -12.18 3.69
N PRO A 73 0.26 -12.15 2.49
CA PRO A 73 -0.86 -11.25 2.21
C PRO A 73 -1.97 -11.38 3.25
N MET A 74 -2.46 -10.23 3.75
CA MET A 74 -3.49 -10.17 4.79
C MET A 74 -4.73 -9.44 4.30
N GLY A 75 -5.89 -9.98 4.65
CA GLY A 75 -7.16 -9.33 4.39
C GLY A 75 -7.41 -8.15 5.31
N LEU A 76 -7.97 -7.08 4.76
CA LEU A 76 -8.40 -5.90 5.51
C LEU A 76 -9.39 -6.31 6.62
N GLN A 77 -9.16 -5.81 7.83
CA GLN A 77 -10.06 -5.92 8.98
C GLN A 77 -10.57 -4.53 9.40
N SER A 78 -11.73 -4.48 10.06
CA SER A 78 -12.27 -3.21 10.59
C SER A 78 -11.33 -2.54 11.60
N SER A 79 -10.56 -3.33 12.37
CA SER A 79 -9.56 -2.80 13.30
C SER A 79 -8.42 -2.06 12.60
N ASP A 80 -8.03 -2.48 11.39
CA ASP A 80 -7.01 -1.76 10.61
C ASP A 80 -7.53 -0.37 10.22
N LEU A 81 -8.81 -0.27 9.83
CA LEU A 81 -9.45 1.01 9.46
C LEU A 81 -9.65 1.93 10.66
N MET A 82 -9.98 1.39 11.83
CA MET A 82 -10.15 2.16 13.06
C MET A 82 -8.84 2.71 13.62
N THR A 83 -7.72 2.05 13.34
CA THR A 83 -6.40 2.41 13.90
C THR A 83 -5.58 3.30 12.99
N ALA A 84 -5.85 3.29 11.67
CA ALA A 84 -5.11 4.10 10.72
C ALA A 84 -5.62 5.56 10.71
N GLU A 85 -4.70 6.50 10.86
CA GLU A 85 -4.96 7.93 10.71
C GLU A 85 -5.25 8.32 9.25
N LEU A 86 -4.71 7.56 8.29
CA LEU A 86 -4.95 7.75 6.87
C LEU A 86 -5.05 6.41 6.14
N THR A 87 -6.13 6.19 5.39
CA THR A 87 -6.28 5.01 4.54
C THR A 87 -6.25 5.40 3.06
N ILE A 88 -5.44 4.71 2.27
CA ILE A 88 -5.24 4.95 0.83
C ILE A 88 -5.46 3.67 0.04
N ALA A 89 -6.35 3.69 -0.95
CA ALA A 89 -6.52 2.61 -1.92
C ALA A 89 -5.85 2.95 -3.26
N MET A 90 -5.15 1.97 -3.86
CA MET A 90 -4.30 2.20 -5.04
C MET A 90 -5.06 2.75 -6.26
N ASN A 91 -6.30 2.31 -6.47
CA ASN A 91 -7.09 2.66 -7.64
C ASN A 91 -8.56 2.82 -7.28
N GLU A 92 -9.15 3.99 -7.57
CA GLU A 92 -10.55 4.26 -7.27
C GLU A 92 -11.53 3.30 -7.96
N VAL A 93 -11.38 3.11 -9.27
CA VAL A 93 -12.32 2.32 -10.08
C VAL A 93 -12.33 0.85 -9.63
N GLU A 94 -11.16 0.32 -9.32
CA GLU A 94 -11.00 -1.06 -8.86
C GLU A 94 -11.47 -1.26 -7.41
N HIS A 95 -11.07 -0.36 -6.49
CA HIS A 95 -11.17 -0.64 -5.06
C HIS A 95 -12.40 -0.02 -4.40
N ARG A 96 -12.97 1.07 -4.94
CA ARG A 96 -14.17 1.69 -4.35
C ARG A 96 -15.37 0.72 -4.33
N PRO A 97 -15.66 -0.06 -5.39
CA PRO A 97 -16.74 -1.07 -5.32
C PRO A 97 -16.48 -2.15 -4.27
N LEU A 98 -15.23 -2.59 -4.10
CA LEU A 98 -14.85 -3.58 -3.09
C LEU A 98 -14.99 -3.04 -1.67
N MET A 99 -14.61 -1.77 -1.45
CA MET A 99 -14.86 -1.06 -0.20
C MET A 99 -16.36 -0.94 0.08
N ALA A 100 -17.17 -0.51 -0.89
CA ALA A 100 -18.62 -0.38 -0.74
C ALA A 100 -19.28 -1.72 -0.36
N ALA A 101 -18.82 -2.83 -0.96
CA ALA A 101 -19.37 -4.15 -0.69
C ALA A 101 -18.99 -4.71 0.69
N ARG A 102 -17.78 -4.42 1.18
CA ARG A 102 -17.22 -5.08 2.40
C ARG A 102 -17.18 -4.17 3.62
N PHE A 103 -16.96 -2.87 3.42
CA PHE A 103 -16.76 -1.85 4.46
C PHE A 103 -17.49 -0.55 4.07
N PRO A 104 -18.82 -0.58 3.85
CA PRO A 104 -19.58 0.53 3.28
C PRO A 104 -19.39 1.86 4.02
N GLU A 105 -19.34 1.83 5.35
CA GLU A 105 -19.17 3.00 6.23
C GLU A 105 -17.83 3.73 6.05
N TRP A 106 -16.83 3.05 5.48
CA TRP A 106 -15.49 3.56 5.26
C TRP A 106 -15.23 3.98 3.82
N THR A 107 -16.13 3.66 2.89
CA THR A 107 -15.94 3.90 1.44
C THR A 107 -15.55 5.33 1.12
N GLU A 108 -16.22 6.32 1.74
CA GLU A 108 -15.95 7.74 1.52
C GLU A 108 -14.86 8.31 2.45
N ARG A 109 -14.33 7.50 3.36
CA ARG A 109 -13.23 7.86 4.28
C ARG A 109 -11.87 7.41 3.77
N VAL A 110 -11.84 6.69 2.65
CA VAL A 110 -10.61 6.25 1.98
C VAL A 110 -10.22 7.27 0.93
N ARG A 111 -8.93 7.63 0.91
CA ARG A 111 -8.34 8.37 -0.21
C ARG A 111 -8.05 7.39 -1.34
N TYR A 112 -8.53 7.67 -2.54
CA TYR A 112 -8.27 6.82 -3.69
C TYR A 112 -7.25 7.45 -4.62
N TRP A 113 -6.23 6.66 -4.98
CA TRP A 113 -5.32 6.98 -6.06
C TRP A 113 -5.84 6.44 -7.40
N ARG A 114 -5.06 6.65 -8.46
CA ARG A 114 -5.33 6.16 -9.82
C ARG A 114 -4.14 5.37 -10.36
N ILE A 115 -3.70 4.38 -9.59
CA ILE A 115 -2.58 3.50 -9.95
C ILE A 115 -3.13 2.15 -10.39
N TYR A 116 -3.04 1.89 -11.70
CA TYR A 116 -3.56 0.67 -12.31
C TYR A 116 -2.72 -0.57 -11.99
N ASP A 117 -3.29 -1.76 -12.14
CA ASP A 117 -2.57 -3.04 -11.99
C ASP A 117 -1.88 -3.45 -13.30
N LEU A 118 -1.22 -4.62 -13.26
CA LEU A 118 -0.50 -5.23 -14.36
C LEU A 118 -1.36 -5.53 -15.61
N ASP A 119 -2.68 -5.52 -15.47
CA ASP A 119 -3.64 -5.71 -16.57
C ASP A 119 -3.74 -4.49 -17.49
N VAL A 120 -3.38 -3.30 -16.99
CA VAL A 120 -3.50 -2.03 -17.70
C VAL A 120 -2.16 -1.31 -17.85
N ALA A 121 -1.22 -1.49 -16.92
CA ALA A 121 0.11 -0.89 -16.96
C ALA A 121 1.20 -1.95 -16.79
N ASP A 122 2.36 -1.76 -17.42
CA ASP A 122 3.51 -2.60 -17.13
C ASP A 122 4.01 -2.39 -15.69
N ALA A 123 4.73 -3.38 -15.16
CA ALA A 123 5.16 -3.40 -13.77
C ALA A 123 6.04 -2.20 -13.40
N ASP A 124 6.96 -1.80 -14.28
CA ASP A 124 7.90 -0.73 -13.99
C ASP A 124 7.20 0.63 -13.93
N SER A 125 6.31 0.89 -14.88
CA SER A 125 5.47 2.10 -14.89
C SER A 125 4.56 2.17 -13.65
N GLY A 126 3.92 1.06 -13.29
CA GLY A 126 3.06 0.98 -12.11
C GLY A 126 3.82 1.23 -10.80
N LEU A 127 5.01 0.64 -10.64
CA LEU A 127 5.86 0.84 -9.46
C LEU A 127 6.40 2.27 -9.37
N ALA A 128 6.86 2.84 -10.48
CA ALA A 128 7.30 4.23 -10.52
C ALA A 128 6.16 5.21 -10.15
N ALA A 129 4.93 4.93 -10.58
CA ALA A 129 3.77 5.73 -10.18
C ALA A 129 3.52 5.65 -8.66
N ILE A 130 3.70 4.48 -8.04
CA ILE A 130 3.59 4.31 -6.58
C ILE A 130 4.70 5.08 -5.86
N GLU A 131 5.94 5.00 -6.33
CA GLU A 131 7.07 5.74 -5.76
C GLU A 131 6.78 7.24 -5.73
N ASN A 132 6.36 7.81 -6.86
CA ASN A 132 6.04 9.23 -6.97
C ASN A 132 4.87 9.63 -6.05
N ALA A 133 3.79 8.83 -6.02
CA ALA A 133 2.63 9.10 -5.16
C ALA A 133 2.99 9.02 -3.67
N VAL A 134 3.83 8.06 -3.27
CA VAL A 134 4.31 7.93 -1.90
C VAL A 134 5.24 9.08 -1.52
N LEU A 135 6.14 9.51 -2.42
CA LEU A 135 7.00 10.67 -2.14
C LEU A 135 6.19 11.95 -1.95
N ALA A 136 5.20 12.19 -2.81
CA ALA A 136 4.30 13.33 -2.68
C ALA A 136 3.49 13.27 -1.37
N LEU A 137 3.02 12.08 -0.98
CA LEU A 137 2.36 11.89 0.31
C LEU A 137 3.31 12.19 1.48
N LEU A 138 4.56 11.73 1.43
CA LEU A 138 5.53 12.02 2.49
C LEU A 138 5.87 13.51 2.58
N ASP A 139 5.85 14.22 1.45
CA ASP A 139 6.00 15.68 1.42
C ASP A 139 4.80 16.34 2.14
N GLU A 140 3.57 15.92 1.83
CA GLU A 140 2.34 16.37 2.52
C GLU A 140 2.40 16.12 4.03
N LEU A 141 2.80 14.91 4.45
CA LEU A 141 2.86 14.51 5.86
C LEU A 141 4.02 15.15 6.64
N SER A 142 4.97 15.77 5.94
CA SER A 142 6.09 16.53 6.53
C SER A 142 5.82 18.02 6.67
N ALA A 143 4.73 18.52 6.07
CA ALA A 143 4.33 19.90 6.22
C ALA A 143 3.95 20.21 7.68
N PRO A 144 4.37 21.38 8.22
CA PRO A 144 4.11 21.77 9.61
C PRO A 144 2.63 22.03 9.92
#